data_AF-A0A1E1LUT3-F1
#
_entry.id   AF-A0A1E1LUT3-F1
#
_cell.length_a   1.000
_cell.length_b   1.000
_cell.length_c   1.000
_cell.angle_alpha   90.00
_cell.angle_beta   90.00
_cell.angle_gamma   90.00
#
_symmetry.space_group_name_H-M   'P 1'
#
loop_
_entity.id
_entity.type
_entity.pdbx_description
1 polymer ?
#
loop_
_entity_poly.entity_id
_entity_poly.type
_entity_poly.pdbx_seq_one_letter_code
_entity_poly.pdbx_strand_id
1 'polypeptide(L)'
;MSLKSYSQQLVSTLSKVGLSPGSTPLLPDSFKLSKVVSGLQPSKGAPGTIATEQTLASKPALTEYLGPGPKDDSTSHRYLFLLFRKPGNLSLSKSDVGGEEFFDRRSFKAAEWVAEHGLELVSVNWKLGAGDGWKGIAPGHAKEL
;
A
#
# COMPACT_ATOMS: atom_id res chain seq x y z
N MET A 1 -19.13 -26.71 4.16
CA MET A 1 -19.20 -25.31 4.67
C MET A 1 -19.38 -24.36 3.49
N SER A 2 -20.18 -23.31 3.61
CA SER A 2 -20.32 -22.32 2.54
C SER A 2 -19.24 -21.23 2.65
N LEU A 3 -18.88 -20.60 1.52
CA LEU A 3 -17.92 -19.48 1.50
C LEU A 3 -18.37 -18.33 2.42
N LYS A 4 -19.68 -18.10 2.51
CA LYS A 4 -20.29 -17.08 3.37
C LYS A 4 -20.12 -17.40 4.86
N SER A 5 -20.33 -18.66 5.26
CA SER A 5 -20.12 -19.07 6.66
C SER A 5 -18.64 -18.99 7.06
N TYR A 6 -17.74 -19.34 6.14
CA TYR A 6 -16.29 -19.24 6.37
C TYR A 6 -15.85 -17.78 6.52
N SER A 7 -16.30 -16.88 5.65
CA SER A 7 -15.95 -15.46 5.74
C SER A 7 -16.47 -14.81 7.02
N GLN A 8 -17.69 -15.13 7.44
CA GLN A 8 -18.26 -14.66 8.71
C GLN A 8 -17.45 -15.13 9.92
N GLN A 9 -17.02 -16.40 9.93
CA GLN A 9 -16.21 -16.96 11.01
C GLN A 9 -14.80 -16.36 11.05
N LEU A 10 -14.20 -16.12 9.90
CA LEU A 10 -12.88 -15.48 9.78
C LEU A 10 -12.94 -14.03 10.27
N VAL A 11 -13.94 -13.24 9.84
CA VAL A 11 -14.15 -11.88 10.36
C VAL A 11 -14.38 -11.89 11.87
N SER A 12 -15.21 -12.80 12.39
CA SER A 12 -15.42 -12.92 13.84
C SER A 12 -14.13 -13.21 14.61
N THR A 13 -13.26 -14.06 14.06
CA THR A 13 -11.98 -14.42 14.69
C THR A 13 -11.00 -13.25 14.66
N LEU A 14 -10.91 -12.53 13.53
CA LEU A 14 -10.06 -11.35 13.40
C LEU A 14 -10.54 -10.21 14.31
N SER A 15 -11.85 -9.98 14.44
CA SER A 15 -12.39 -8.98 15.35
C SER A 15 -12.04 -9.26 16.82
N LYS A 16 -11.97 -10.53 17.23
CA LYS A 16 -11.55 -10.90 18.61
C LYS A 16 -10.10 -10.51 18.92
N VAL A 17 -9.26 -10.38 17.91
CA VAL A 17 -7.87 -9.90 18.04
C VAL A 17 -7.72 -8.41 17.70
N GLY A 18 -8.82 -7.65 17.69
CA GLY A 18 -8.83 -6.21 17.41
C GLY A 18 -8.67 -5.84 15.92
N LEU A 19 -8.73 -6.84 15.03
CA LEU A 19 -8.55 -6.68 13.59
C LEU A 19 -9.93 -6.69 12.90
N SER A 20 -10.65 -5.59 12.99
CA SER A 20 -11.85 -5.32 12.20
C SER A 20 -11.50 -4.57 10.90
N PRO A 21 -12.34 -4.61 9.85
CA PRO A 21 -12.20 -3.69 8.72
C PRO A 21 -12.07 -2.24 9.20
N GLY A 22 -11.12 -1.49 8.63
CA GLY A 22 -10.80 -0.13 9.10
C GLY A 22 -9.87 -0.05 10.32
N SER A 23 -9.51 -1.17 10.96
CA SER A 23 -8.52 -1.18 12.04
C SER A 23 -7.13 -0.75 11.52
N THR A 24 -6.65 0.41 11.99
CA THR A 24 -5.28 0.94 11.79
C THR A 24 -4.14 0.33 12.64
N PRO A 25 -4.33 -0.53 13.67
CA PRO A 25 -3.23 -1.17 14.41
C PRO A 25 -2.27 -2.03 13.56
N LEU A 26 -2.63 -2.32 12.30
CA LEU A 26 -1.78 -3.03 11.35
C LEU A 26 -0.70 -2.14 10.71
N LEU A 27 -0.82 -0.82 10.86
CA LEU A 27 0.14 0.14 10.36
C LEU A 27 1.23 0.36 11.42
N PRO A 28 2.47 -0.10 11.19
CA PRO A 28 3.55 0.14 12.14
C PRO A 28 3.93 1.62 12.16
N ASP A 29 4.31 2.14 13.33
CA ASP A 29 4.80 3.53 13.48
C ASP A 29 6.05 3.83 12.64
N SER A 30 6.81 2.77 12.30
CA SER A 30 8.01 2.83 11.47
C SER A 30 7.72 2.69 9.97
N PHE A 31 6.46 2.85 9.54
CA PHE A 31 6.06 2.75 8.14
C PHE A 31 6.78 3.81 7.29
N LYS A 32 7.21 3.42 6.09
CA LYS A 32 7.88 4.31 5.14
C LYS A 32 7.14 4.27 3.81
N LEU A 33 6.77 5.44 3.31
CA LEU A 33 5.93 5.53 2.13
C LEU A 33 6.71 5.27 0.83
N SER A 34 6.34 4.20 0.13
CA SER A 34 6.88 3.86 -1.20
C SER A 34 6.06 4.49 -2.34
N LYS A 35 4.74 4.32 -2.34
CA LYS A 35 3.84 4.84 -3.38
C LYS A 35 2.41 4.97 -2.88
N VAL A 36 1.71 6.03 -3.30
CA VAL A 36 0.25 6.16 -3.20
C VAL A 36 -0.36 6.25 -4.59
N VAL A 37 -1.43 5.48 -4.81
CA VAL A 37 -2.27 5.57 -6.01
C VAL A 37 -3.71 5.77 -5.56
N SER A 38 -4.41 6.73 -6.18
CA SER A 38 -5.79 7.06 -5.86
C SER A 38 -6.69 6.92 -7.09
N GLY A 39 -8.01 6.94 -6.87
CA GLY A 39 -9.00 6.87 -7.93
C GLY A 39 -9.16 5.50 -8.58
N LEU A 40 -8.66 4.43 -7.93
CA LEU A 40 -8.87 3.05 -8.36
C LEU A 40 -10.36 2.71 -8.33
N GLN A 41 -10.82 2.04 -9.39
CA GLN A 41 -12.18 1.53 -9.48
C GLN A 41 -12.14 0.00 -9.46
N PRO A 42 -12.99 -0.68 -8.66
CA PRO A 42 -13.09 -2.13 -8.71
C PRO A 42 -13.46 -2.57 -10.13
N SER A 43 -12.70 -3.52 -10.69
CA SER A 43 -13.04 -4.08 -11.98
C SER A 43 -14.36 -4.86 -11.88
N LYS A 44 -15.29 -4.61 -12.81
CA LYS A 44 -16.50 -5.43 -12.96
C LYS A 44 -16.23 -6.78 -13.64
N GLY A 45 -15.02 -6.97 -14.17
CA GLY A 45 -14.59 -8.21 -14.83
C GLY A 45 -14.06 -9.26 -13.86
N ALA A 46 -13.92 -10.50 -14.34
CA ALA A 46 -13.33 -11.60 -13.58
C ALA A 46 -11.86 -11.29 -13.21
N PRO A 47 -11.40 -11.70 -12.00
CA PRO A 47 -10.01 -11.54 -11.58
C PRO A 47 -9.03 -12.13 -12.61
N GLY A 48 -7.91 -11.44 -12.87
CA GLY A 48 -6.84 -11.95 -13.75
C GLY A 48 -7.00 -11.62 -15.25
N THR A 49 -7.95 -10.76 -15.62
CA THR A 49 -8.08 -10.31 -17.02
C THR A 49 -7.21 -9.06 -17.28
N ILE A 50 -6.55 -9.02 -18.44
CA ILE A 50 -5.59 -7.97 -18.86
C ILE A 50 -6.21 -6.55 -18.77
N ALA A 51 -7.52 -6.41 -18.97
CA ALA A 51 -8.24 -5.15 -18.82
C ALA A 51 -8.21 -4.55 -17.41
N THR A 52 -8.05 -5.39 -16.38
CA THR A 52 -7.99 -4.94 -14.98
C THR A 52 -6.64 -4.29 -14.65
N GLU A 53 -5.53 -4.83 -15.17
CA GLU A 53 -4.20 -4.26 -14.96
C GLU A 53 -4.00 -2.93 -15.71
N GLN A 54 -4.56 -2.79 -16.91
CA GLN A 54 -4.45 -1.57 -17.71
C GLN A 54 -5.27 -0.40 -17.11
N THR A 55 -6.34 -0.70 -16.38
CA THR A 55 -7.14 0.29 -15.64
C THR A 55 -6.40 0.80 -14.39
N LEU A 56 -5.58 -0.05 -13.76
CA LEU A 56 -4.70 0.32 -12.64
C LEU A 56 -3.51 1.18 -13.13
N ALA A 57 -2.94 0.85 -14.29
CA ALA A 57 -1.79 1.55 -14.87
C ALA A 57 -2.12 2.97 -15.38
N SER A 58 -3.39 3.26 -15.69
CA SER A 58 -3.80 4.56 -16.24
C SER A 58 -4.16 5.62 -15.19
N LYS A 59 -4.15 5.29 -13.89
CA LYS A 59 -4.47 6.24 -12.83
C LYS A 59 -3.22 6.98 -12.34
N PRO A 60 -3.30 8.31 -12.13
CA PRO A 60 -2.16 9.09 -11.68
C PRO A 60 -1.77 8.63 -10.27
N ALA A 61 -0.50 8.29 -10.10
CA ALA A 61 0.08 8.11 -8.78
C ALA A 61 0.18 9.49 -8.11
N LEU A 62 -0.14 9.54 -6.81
CA LEU A 62 0.02 10.76 -6.03
C LEU A 62 1.48 11.00 -5.65
N THR A 63 2.28 9.93 -5.63
CA THR A 63 3.72 9.96 -5.39
C THR A 63 4.43 9.02 -6.36
N GLU A 64 5.65 9.33 -6.76
CA GLU A 64 6.48 8.41 -7.53
C GLU A 64 6.81 7.14 -6.74
N TYR A 65 6.99 6.04 -7.46
CA TYR A 65 7.33 4.76 -6.85
C TYR A 65 8.79 4.74 -6.40
N LEU A 66 9.02 4.63 -5.10
CA LEU A 66 10.34 4.32 -4.57
C LEU A 66 10.46 2.81 -4.37
N GLY A 67 11.38 2.20 -5.12
CA GLY A 67 11.63 0.76 -5.12
C GLY A 67 12.23 0.24 -3.81
N PRO A 68 12.19 -1.08 -3.58
CA PRO A 68 12.85 -1.70 -2.45
C PRO A 68 14.36 -1.51 -2.55
N GLY A 69 14.97 -0.93 -1.52
CA GLY A 69 16.43 -0.84 -1.36
C GLY A 69 16.88 -1.30 0.02
N PRO A 70 16.62 -2.56 0.42
CA PRO A 70 17.23 -3.13 1.62
C PRO A 70 18.75 -3.15 1.43
N LYS A 71 19.50 -2.86 2.50
CA LYS A 71 20.95 -2.98 2.46
C LYS A 71 21.35 -4.44 2.64
N ASP A 72 22.48 -4.84 2.08
CA ASP A 72 23.01 -6.21 2.20
C ASP A 72 23.25 -6.62 3.66
N ASP A 73 23.61 -5.66 4.52
CA ASP A 73 23.85 -5.86 5.95
C ASP A 73 22.59 -5.74 6.82
N SER A 74 21.42 -5.46 6.21
CA SER A 74 20.17 -5.28 6.95
C SER A 74 19.33 -6.55 7.03
N THR A 75 18.56 -6.69 8.10
CA THR A 75 17.50 -7.71 8.19
C THR A 75 16.45 -7.48 7.10
N SER A 76 15.79 -8.55 6.65
CA SER A 76 14.74 -8.44 5.63
C SER A 76 13.67 -7.40 5.99
N HIS A 77 13.38 -6.51 5.06
CA HIS A 77 12.33 -5.50 5.19
C HIS A 77 10.98 -6.07 4.76
N ARG A 78 9.92 -5.72 5.50
CA ARG A 78 8.54 -6.05 5.14
C ARG A 78 7.93 -4.92 4.33
N TYR A 79 7.52 -5.22 3.09
CA TYR A 79 6.80 -4.30 2.22
C TYR A 79 5.32 -4.62 2.28
N LEU A 80 4.52 -3.66 2.74
CA LEU A 80 3.07 -3.80 2.86
C LEU A 80 2.39 -3.18 1.63
N PHE A 81 1.42 -3.89 1.09
CA PHE A 81 0.49 -3.42 0.07
C PHE A 81 -0.88 -3.31 0.71
N LEU A 82 -1.38 -2.08 0.81
CA LEU A 82 -2.60 -1.78 1.55
C LEU A 82 -3.62 -1.21 0.59
N LEU A 83 -4.80 -1.82 0.55
CA LEU A 83 -5.92 -1.34 -0.24
C LEU A 83 -6.94 -0.71 0.70
N PHE A 84 -7.24 0.56 0.44
CA PHE A 84 -8.22 1.32 1.19
C PHE A 84 -9.45 1.63 0.35
N ARG A 85 -10.62 1.57 0.97
CA ARG A 85 -11.87 2.11 0.43
C ARG A 85 -12.00 3.57 0.88
N LYS A 86 -12.19 4.46 -0.09
CA LYS A 86 -12.43 5.89 0.17
C LYS A 86 -13.89 6.16 0.56
N PRO A 87 -14.16 7.14 1.44
CA PRO A 87 -15.52 7.62 1.67
C PRO A 87 -16.01 8.42 0.47
N GLY A 88 -17.27 8.22 0.09
CA GLY A 88 -18.02 8.96 -0.94
C GLY A 88 -17.20 9.72 -2.00
N ASN A 89 -17.27 11.05 -1.94
CA ASN A 89 -16.67 11.98 -2.89
C ASN A 89 -15.23 12.40 -2.55
N LEU A 90 -14.53 11.70 -1.65
CA LEU A 90 -13.13 12.01 -1.36
C LEU A 90 -12.29 11.94 -2.65
N SER A 91 -11.56 13.03 -2.91
CA SER A 91 -10.64 13.17 -4.03
C SER A 91 -9.30 13.62 -3.47
N LEU A 92 -8.32 12.73 -3.51
CA LEU A 92 -6.96 13.00 -3.05
C LEU A 92 -6.11 13.54 -4.19
N SER A 93 -5.20 14.44 -3.85
CA SER A 93 -4.22 15.09 -4.71
C SER A 93 -2.81 14.90 -4.14
N LYS A 94 -1.78 15.32 -4.87
CA LYS A 94 -0.38 15.17 -4.43
C LYS A 94 -0.11 15.92 -3.11
N SER A 95 -0.71 17.09 -2.92
CA SER A 95 -0.53 17.91 -1.71
C SER A 95 -1.07 17.23 -0.45
N ASP A 96 -2.00 16.28 -0.58
CA ASP A 96 -2.62 15.61 0.57
C ASP A 96 -1.72 14.50 1.15
N VAL A 97 -0.71 14.05 0.39
CA VAL A 97 0.21 12.97 0.82
C VAL A 97 1.47 13.53 1.52
N GLY A 98 1.82 14.78 1.24
CA GLY A 98 3.04 15.43 1.71
C GLY A 98 4.18 15.40 0.68
N GLY A 99 5.41 15.53 1.16
CA GLY A 99 6.59 15.59 0.31
C GLY A 99 7.05 14.22 -0.23
N GLU A 100 7.73 14.24 -1.36
CA GLU A 100 8.30 13.04 -1.99
C GLU A 100 9.78 12.81 -1.62
N GLU A 101 10.37 13.68 -0.82
CA GLU A 101 11.75 13.56 -0.38
C GLU A 101 11.92 12.41 0.63
N PHE A 102 13.15 11.92 0.74
CA PHE A 102 13.47 10.75 1.55
C PHE A 102 13.11 10.91 3.04
N PHE A 103 13.22 12.12 3.58
CA PHE A 103 12.84 12.42 4.95
C PHE A 103 11.32 12.38 5.13
N ASP A 104 10.58 13.04 4.25
CA ASP A 104 9.12 13.12 4.29
C ASP A 104 8.46 11.74 4.18
N ARG A 105 8.99 10.88 3.29
CA ARG A 105 8.51 9.50 3.13
C ARG A 105 8.76 8.63 4.36
N ARG A 106 9.79 8.94 5.15
CA ARG A 106 10.15 8.19 6.38
C ARG A 106 9.39 8.66 7.60
N SER A 107 8.95 9.92 7.60
CA SER A 107 8.14 10.50 8.68
C SER A 107 6.64 10.34 8.44
N PHE A 108 6.22 9.84 7.27
CA PHE A 108 4.81 9.65 6.90
C PHE A 108 4.03 8.83 7.92
N LYS A 109 3.06 9.49 8.58
CA LYS A 109 2.20 8.91 9.61
C LYS A 109 0.99 8.24 8.99
N ALA A 110 1.19 7.02 8.48
CA ALA A 110 0.15 6.29 7.75
C ALA A 110 -1.16 6.12 8.54
N ALA A 111 -1.09 5.81 9.84
CA ALA A 111 -2.28 5.61 10.67
C ALA A 111 -3.10 6.90 10.85
N GLU A 112 -2.41 8.02 11.12
CA GLU A 112 -3.02 9.35 11.23
C GLU A 112 -3.62 9.77 9.89
N TRP A 113 -2.87 9.65 8.81
CA TRP A 113 -3.32 10.00 7.47
C TRP A 113 -4.57 9.22 7.02
N VAL A 114 -4.63 7.92 7.32
CA VAL A 114 -5.80 7.07 7.05
C VAL A 114 -7.01 7.53 7.85
N ALA A 115 -6.82 7.88 9.13
CA ALA A 115 -7.90 8.36 9.99
C ALA A 115 -8.42 9.74 9.55
N GLU A 116 -7.53 10.67 9.24
CA GLU A 116 -7.86 12.03 8.77
C GLU A 116 -8.72 12.01 7.50
N HIS A 117 -8.41 11.09 6.58
CA HIS A 117 -9.12 10.97 5.31
C HIS A 117 -10.29 9.97 5.35
N GLY A 118 -10.60 9.40 6.52
CA GLY A 118 -11.70 8.45 6.70
C GLY A 118 -11.57 7.20 5.83
N LEU A 119 -10.33 6.75 5.58
CA LEU A 119 -10.03 5.61 4.73
C LEU A 119 -10.26 4.30 5.48
N GLU A 120 -10.94 3.35 4.84
CA GLU A 120 -11.20 2.04 5.43
C GLU A 120 -10.27 0.99 4.82
N LEU A 121 -9.43 0.35 5.63
CA LEU A 121 -8.59 -0.75 5.18
C LEU A 121 -9.44 -1.97 4.80
N VAL A 122 -9.42 -2.35 3.52
CA VAL A 122 -10.23 -3.47 2.98
C VAL A 122 -9.40 -4.69 2.59
N SER A 123 -8.10 -4.52 2.32
CA SER A 123 -7.21 -5.64 2.01
C SER A 123 -5.76 -5.32 2.34
N VAL A 124 -5.01 -6.35 2.72
CA VAL A 124 -3.59 -6.31 3.03
C VAL A 124 -2.90 -7.44 2.28
N ASN A 125 -1.79 -7.11 1.62
CA ASN A 125 -0.82 -8.08 1.12
C ASN A 125 0.59 -7.63 1.53
N TRP A 126 1.56 -8.53 1.50
CA TRP A 126 2.93 -8.19 1.89
C TRP A 126 3.97 -9.07 1.21
N LYS A 127 5.20 -8.56 1.14
CA LYS A 127 6.38 -9.33 0.73
C LYS A 127 7.57 -9.00 1.61
N LEU A 128 8.58 -9.86 1.61
CA LEU A 128 9.89 -9.58 2.18
C LEU A 128 10.86 -9.17 1.08
N GLY A 129 11.74 -8.23 1.39
CA GLY A 129 12.89 -7.90 0.55
C GLY A 129 14.15 -7.89 1.41
N ALA A 130 15.20 -8.55 0.94
CA ALA A 130 16.54 -8.54 1.52
C ALA A 130 17.54 -8.01 0.47
N GLY A 131 18.67 -7.47 0.93
CA GLY A 131 19.76 -7.13 0.01
C GLY A 131 20.30 -8.41 -0.62
N ASP A 132 20.51 -8.37 -1.93
CA ASP A 132 20.98 -9.50 -2.73
C ASP A 132 22.43 -9.32 -3.20
N GLY A 133 23.13 -8.28 -2.72
CA GLY A 133 24.50 -7.98 -3.14
C GLY A 133 24.59 -7.30 -4.52
N TRP A 134 23.47 -6.85 -5.10
CA TRP A 134 23.47 -6.20 -6.41
C TRP A 134 24.24 -4.88 -6.40
N LYS A 135 25.34 -4.82 -7.17
CA LYS A 135 26.21 -3.64 -7.31
C LYS A 135 26.00 -2.85 -8.61
N GLY A 136 25.01 -3.22 -9.43
CA GLY A 136 24.66 -2.49 -10.64
C GLY A 136 23.92 -1.18 -10.32
N ILE A 137 23.68 -0.37 -11.36
CA ILE A 137 22.85 0.82 -11.22
C ILE A 137 21.41 0.37 -10.91
N ALA A 138 20.90 0.74 -9.74
CA ALA A 138 19.52 0.45 -9.39
C ALA A 138 18.57 1.11 -10.40
N PRO A 139 17.48 0.44 -10.82
CA PRO A 139 16.44 1.07 -11.64
C PRO A 139 15.98 2.37 -10.99
N GLY A 140 16.14 3.51 -11.68
CA GLY A 140 15.88 4.86 -11.16
C GLY A 140 17.11 5.72 -10.86
N HIS A 141 18.33 5.16 -10.91
CA HIS A 141 19.60 5.91 -10.78
C HIS A 141 20.40 5.99 -12.10
N ALA A 142 19.83 5.51 -13.21
CA ALA A 142 20.40 5.78 -14.52
C ALA A 142 20.26 7.28 -14.78
N LYS A 143 21.33 8.04 -14.56
CA LYS A 143 21.47 9.34 -15.22
C LYS A 143 21.38 9.06 -16.71
N GLU A 144 20.39 9.65 -17.38
CA GLU A 144 20.34 9.69 -18.84
C GLU A 144 21.74 10.11 -19.33
N LEU A 145 22.33 9.25 -20.18
CA LEU A 145 23.55 9.56 -20.92
C LEU A 145 23.22 10.47 -22.09
#